data_AF-A0A0Q7Z642-F1
#
_entry.id   AF-A0A0Q7Z642-F1
#
_cell.length_a   1.000
_cell.length_b   1.000
_cell.length_c   1.000
_cell.angle_alpha   90.00
_cell.angle_beta   90.00
_cell.angle_gamma   90.00
#
_symmetry.space_group_name_H-M   'P 1'
#
loop_
_entity.id
_entity.type
_entity.pdbx_description
1 polymer ?
#
loop_
_entity_poly.entity_id
_entity_poly.type
_entity_poly.pdbx_seq_one_letter_code
_entity_poly.pdbx_strand_id
1 'polypeptide(L)'
;MDRDALLVRYRVMSDTRLHFSRLYFAVIAFSVLLTLALWALFLVVEALAVIGWVPVAGAFVAQRLLLRERSAFTAMTAAWRGLNGEAAMAPTGRSAPGAMALVLIGEALAGAVLVAIGLAACFG
;
A
#
# COMPACT_ATOMS: atom_id res chain seq x y z
N MET A 1 29.95 -9.92 16.62
CA MET A 1 28.80 -10.46 15.87
C MET A 1 29.32 -11.10 14.60
N ASP A 2 28.97 -12.36 14.34
CA ASP A 2 29.32 -13.04 13.10
C ASP A 2 28.69 -12.34 11.90
N ARG A 3 29.51 -12.09 10.87
CA ARG A 3 29.10 -11.47 9.62
C ARG A 3 27.94 -12.22 8.95
N ASP A 4 27.92 -13.54 9.07
CA ASP A 4 26.90 -14.40 8.50
C ASP A 4 25.52 -14.20 9.18
N ALA A 5 25.50 -13.97 10.49
CA ALA A 5 24.27 -13.67 11.22
C ALA A 5 23.64 -12.33 10.78
N LEU A 6 24.48 -11.34 10.45
CA LEU A 6 24.01 -10.05 9.91
C LEU A 6 23.45 -10.19 8.49
N LEU A 7 24.06 -11.02 7.64
CA LEU A 7 23.58 -11.29 6.29
C LEU A 7 22.24 -12.03 6.30
N VAL A 8 22.09 -13.03 7.18
CA VAL A 8 20.81 -13.74 7.37
C VAL A 8 19.72 -12.78 7.87
N ARG A 9 20.04 -11.91 8.83
CA ARG A 9 19.12 -10.86 9.31
C ARG A 9 18.66 -9.95 8.19
N TYR A 10 19.59 -9.46 7.37
CA TYR A 10 19.28 -8.59 6.25
C TYR A 10 18.36 -9.28 5.24
N ARG A 11 18.65 -10.55 4.90
CA ARG A 11 17.87 -11.33 3.93
C ARG A 11 16.43 -11.57 4.38
N VAL A 12 16.21 -11.98 5.63
CA VAL A 12 14.85 -12.19 6.17
C VAL A 12 14.06 -10.88 6.18
N MET A 13 14.70 -9.77 6.54
CA MET A 13 14.07 -8.45 6.53
C MET A 13 13.75 -7.95 5.10
N SER A 14 14.65 -8.20 4.13
CA SER A 14 14.43 -7.81 2.74
C SER A 14 13.31 -8.62 2.09
N ASP A 15 13.26 -9.93 2.32
CA ASP A 15 12.25 -10.83 1.73
C ASP A 15 10.84 -10.46 2.19
N THR A 16 10.69 -10.14 3.47
CA THR A 16 9.40 -9.70 4.04
C THR A 16 8.93 -8.39 3.41
N ARG A 17 9.82 -7.39 3.28
CA ARG A 17 9.51 -6.11 2.62
C ARG A 17 9.15 -6.30 1.14
N LEU A 18 9.88 -7.14 0.43
CA LEU A 18 9.61 -7.47 -0.98
C LEU A 18 8.24 -8.12 -1.15
N HIS A 19 7.87 -9.04 -0.26
CA HIS A 19 6.56 -9.69 -0.29
C HIS A 19 5.41 -8.68 -0.13
N PHE A 20 5.47 -7.82 0.89
CA PHE A 20 4.45 -6.78 1.08
C PHE A 20 4.43 -5.74 -0.04
N SER A 21 5.60 -5.37 -0.57
CA SER A 21 5.69 -4.45 -1.72
C SER A 21 5.02 -5.05 -2.96
N ARG A 22 5.25 -6.34 -3.25
CA ARG A 22 4.58 -7.02 -4.38
C ARG A 22 3.08 -7.09 -4.20
N LEU A 23 2.60 -7.45 -3.00
CA LEU A 23 1.16 -7.47 -2.70
C LEU A 23 0.54 -6.07 -2.84
N TYR A 24 1.22 -5.04 -2.34
CA TYR A 24 0.79 -3.66 -2.47
C TYR A 24 0.61 -3.28 -3.94
N PHE A 25 1.65 -3.45 -4.77
CA PHE A 25 1.56 -3.09 -6.19
C PHE A 25 0.58 -3.96 -6.96
N ALA A 26 0.39 -5.22 -6.58
CA ALA A 26 -0.63 -6.07 -7.17
C ALA A 26 -2.05 -5.55 -6.90
N VAL A 27 -2.33 -5.06 -5.68
CA VAL A 27 -3.63 -4.45 -5.33
C VAL A 27 -3.87 -3.18 -6.15
N ILE A 28 -2.90 -2.26 -6.18
CA ILE A 28 -2.97 -1.01 -6.96
C ILE A 28 -3.17 -1.33 -8.46
N ALA A 29 -2.39 -2.26 -9.02
CA ALA A 29 -2.51 -2.63 -10.43
C ALA A 29 -3.89 -3.26 -10.72
N PHE A 30 -4.40 -4.09 -9.82
CA PHE A 30 -5.72 -4.70 -9.97
C PHE A 30 -6.83 -3.65 -9.93
N SER A 31 -6.81 -2.70 -8.98
CA SER A 31 -7.81 -1.64 -8.91
C SER A 31 -7.78 -0.76 -10.15
N VAL A 32 -6.60 -0.34 -10.63
CA VAL A 32 -6.47 0.42 -11.88
C VAL A 32 -7.04 -0.35 -13.08
N LEU A 33 -6.66 -1.62 -13.25
CA LEU A 33 -7.15 -2.45 -14.36
C LEU A 33 -8.66 -2.66 -14.29
N LEU A 34 -9.20 -2.88 -13.09
CA LEU A 34 -10.63 -3.04 -12.89
C LEU A 34 -11.38 -1.73 -13.19
N THR A 35 -10.87 -0.58 -12.76
CA THR A 35 -11.43 0.73 -13.08
C THR A 35 -11.46 0.97 -14.59
N LEU A 36 -10.38 0.66 -15.30
CA LEU A 36 -10.32 0.78 -16.77
C LEU A 36 -11.31 -0.16 -17.46
N ALA A 37 -11.40 -1.41 -16.99
CA ALA A 37 -12.34 -2.39 -17.54
C ALA A 37 -13.80 -1.96 -17.34
N LEU A 38 -14.14 -1.45 -16.15
CA LEU A 38 -15.49 -0.93 -15.88
C LEU A 38 -15.81 0.31 -16.70
N TRP A 39 -14.84 1.21 -16.88
CA TRP A 39 -15.01 2.39 -17.72
C TRP A 39 -15.22 2.03 -19.19
N ALA A 40 -14.53 1.00 -19.70
CA ALA A 40 -14.74 0.50 -21.06
C ALA A 40 -16.12 -0.18 -21.24
N LEU A 41 -16.66 -0.79 -20.19
CA LEU A 41 -17.97 -1.45 -20.22
C LEU A 41 -19.15 -0.47 -20.06
N PHE A 42 -18.97 0.57 -19.25
CA PHE A 42 -19.97 1.58 -18.94
C PHE A 42 -19.48 2.98 -19.34
N LEU A 43 -19.78 3.36 -20.58
CA LEU A 43 -19.45 4.69 -21.13
C LEU A 43 -20.38 5.82 -20.63
N VAL A 44 -21.20 5.55 -19.61
CA VAL A 44 -22.16 6.52 -19.05
C VAL A 44 -21.50 7.28 -17.90
N VAL A 45 -21.57 8.60 -17.94
CA VAL A 45 -20.92 9.49 -16.95
C VAL A 45 -21.44 9.24 -15.53
N GLU A 46 -22.72 8.94 -15.35
CA GLU A 46 -23.32 8.60 -14.05
C GLU A 46 -22.67 7.37 -13.40
N ALA A 47 -22.21 6.41 -14.20
CA ALA A 47 -21.55 5.20 -13.69
C ALA A 47 -20.20 5.52 -13.03
N LEU A 48 -19.59 6.67 -13.33
CA LEU A 48 -18.33 7.12 -12.71
C LEU A 48 -18.46 7.25 -11.19
N ALA A 49 -19.67 7.52 -10.67
CA ALA A 49 -19.92 7.60 -9.23
C ALA A 49 -19.63 6.26 -8.54
N VAL A 50 -19.98 5.14 -9.19
CA VAL A 50 -19.76 3.78 -8.67
C VAL A 50 -18.35 3.30 -9.01
N ILE A 51 -17.89 3.54 -10.24
CA ILE A 51 -16.56 3.14 -10.71
C ILE A 51 -15.45 3.81 -9.89
N GLY A 52 -15.64 5.06 -9.50
CA GLY A 52 -14.68 5.81 -8.68
C GLY A 52 -14.47 5.25 -7.27
N TRP A 53 -15.38 4.43 -6.75
CA TRP A 53 -15.18 3.74 -5.47
C TRP A 53 -14.15 2.60 -5.54
N VAL A 54 -13.91 2.03 -6.72
CA VAL A 54 -12.94 0.95 -6.93
C VAL A 54 -11.51 1.37 -6.52
N PRO A 55 -10.93 2.46 -7.06
CA PRO A 55 -9.60 2.91 -6.67
C PRO A 55 -9.57 3.43 -5.22
N VAL A 56 -10.67 3.98 -4.68
CA VAL A 56 -10.75 4.34 -3.25
C VAL A 56 -10.63 3.09 -2.35
N ALA A 57 -11.37 2.02 -2.68
CA ALA A 57 -11.29 0.75 -1.98
C ALA A 57 -9.92 0.08 -2.15
N GLY A 58 -9.35 0.13 -3.36
CA GLY A 58 -7.99 -0.34 -3.65
C GLY A 58 -6.94 0.37 -2.79
N ALA A 59 -7.00 1.70 -2.72
CA ALA A 59 -6.14 2.51 -1.86
C ALA A 59 -6.32 2.15 -0.37
N PHE A 60 -7.54 1.93 0.10
CA PHE A 60 -7.77 1.49 1.49
C PHE A 60 -7.11 0.14 1.80
N VAL A 61 -7.24 -0.84 0.91
CA VAL A 61 -6.58 -2.15 1.07
C VAL A 61 -5.07 -2.00 1.05
N ALA A 62 -4.53 -1.23 0.12
CA ALA A 62 -3.11 -0.96 -0.01
C ALA A 62 -2.55 -0.23 1.23
N GLN A 63 -3.31 0.67 1.84
CA GLN A 63 -2.95 1.33 3.10
C GLN A 63 -2.86 0.32 4.25
N ARG A 64 -3.81 -0.61 4.35
CA ARG A 64 -3.77 -1.67 5.38
C ARG A 64 -2.57 -2.58 5.19
N LEU A 65 -2.17 -2.89 3.96
CA LEU A 65 -0.95 -3.65 3.68
C LEU A 65 0.30 -2.91 4.16
N LEU A 66 0.41 -1.61 3.90
CA LEU A 66 1.51 -0.77 4.40
C LEU A 66 1.59 -0.75 5.93
N LEU A 67 0.45 -0.62 6.61
CA LEU A 67 0.40 -0.64 8.07
C LEU A 67 0.79 -2.01 8.63
N ARG A 68 0.33 -3.10 7.99
CA ARG A 68 0.70 -4.46 8.37
C ARG A 68 2.19 -4.71 8.16
N GLU A 69 2.76 -4.31 7.04
CA GLU A 69 4.21 -4.39 6.78
C GLU A 69 5.00 -3.70 7.89
N ARG A 70 4.62 -2.46 8.24
CA ARG A 70 5.26 -1.70 9.32
C ARG A 70 5.17 -2.44 10.66
N SER A 71 3.99 -2.93 11.02
CA SER A 71 3.80 -3.68 12.28
C SER A 71 4.63 -4.96 12.33
N ALA A 72 4.70 -5.72 11.22
CA ALA A 72 5.45 -6.95 11.12
C ALA A 72 6.96 -6.65 11.22
N PHE A 73 7.42 -5.61 10.54
CA PHE A 73 8.81 -5.16 10.62
C PHE A 73 9.20 -4.73 12.04
N THR A 74 8.34 -3.96 12.73
CA THR A 74 8.57 -3.57 14.13
C THR A 74 8.58 -4.77 15.07
N ALA A 75 7.68 -5.74 14.88
CA ALA A 75 7.62 -6.94 15.71
C ALA A 75 8.86 -7.83 15.51
N MET A 76 9.26 -8.06 14.25
CA MET A 76 10.48 -8.83 13.93
C MET A 76 11.71 -8.16 14.52
N THR A 77 11.88 -6.84 14.31
CA THR A 77 13.03 -6.11 14.88
C THR A 77 13.05 -6.12 16.40
N ALA A 78 11.89 -6.05 17.06
CA ALA A 78 11.79 -6.16 18.52
C ALA A 78 12.18 -7.55 19.03
N ALA A 79 11.65 -8.63 18.41
CA ALA A 79 11.97 -10.00 18.78
C ALA A 79 13.48 -10.30 18.64
N TRP A 80 14.09 -9.85 17.53
CA TRP A 80 15.53 -10.01 17.31
C TRP A 80 16.38 -9.28 18.33
N ARG A 81 16.00 -8.05 18.72
CA ARG A 81 16.70 -7.31 19.79
C ARG A 81 16.60 -8.03 21.13
N GLY A 82 15.42 -8.58 21.46
CA GLY A 82 15.20 -9.37 22.66
C GLY A 82 16.09 -10.61 22.73
N LEU A 83 16.28 -11.31 21.61
CA LEU A 83 17.17 -12.48 21.53
C LEU A 83 18.65 -12.10 21.66
N ASN A 84 19.06 -10.93 21.18
CA ASN A 84 20.46 -10.49 21.19
C ASN A 84 20.86 -9.65 22.41
N GLY A 85 19.92 -9.33 23.30
CA GLY A 85 20.16 -8.41 24.43
C GLY A 85 20.49 -6.96 23.99
N GLU A 86 20.11 -6.58 22.76
CA GLU A 86 20.36 -5.24 22.21
C GLU A 86 19.39 -4.21 22.84
N ALA A 87 19.90 -3.06 23.29
CA ALA A 87 19.08 -1.98 23.82
C ALA A 87 18.08 -1.43 22.77
N ALA A 88 16.90 -0.99 23.23
CA ALA A 88 15.86 -0.46 22.37
C ALA A 88 16.33 0.81 21.63
N MET A 89 16.80 0.64 20.39
CA MET A 89 17.15 1.76 19.54
C MET A 89 15.89 2.49 19.09
N ALA A 90 15.88 3.82 19.24
CA ALA A 90 14.79 4.69 18.84
C ALA A 90 14.39 4.41 17.37
N PRO A 91 13.09 4.43 17.04
CA PRO A 91 12.64 4.20 15.67
C PRO A 91 13.27 5.27 14.77
N THR A 92 14.27 4.90 13.99
CA THR A 92 14.82 5.75 12.95
C THR A 92 13.76 5.84 11.86
N GLY A 93 12.87 6.83 11.97
CA GLY A 93 11.66 7.04 11.18
C GLY A 93 11.88 7.41 9.72
N ARG A 94 12.88 6.80 9.04
CA ARG A 94 13.29 7.19 7.69
C ARG A 94 13.44 6.02 6.72
N SER A 95 12.74 4.91 6.94
CA SER A 95 12.50 3.97 5.83
C SER A 95 11.37 4.54 4.97
N ALA A 96 11.71 5.52 4.14
CA ALA A 96 10.80 6.25 3.27
C ALA A 96 10.02 5.28 2.35
N PRO A 97 8.72 5.08 2.58
CA PRO A 97 7.83 4.50 1.59
C PRO A 97 7.30 5.64 0.71
N GLY A 98 8.18 6.55 0.27
CA GLY A 98 7.78 7.77 -0.43
C GLY A 98 6.97 7.44 -1.68
N ALA A 99 7.48 6.52 -2.51
CA ALA A 99 6.80 6.08 -3.72
C ALA A 99 5.46 5.40 -3.44
N MET A 100 5.39 4.46 -2.48
CA MET A 100 4.13 3.77 -2.16
C MET A 100 3.11 4.72 -1.54
N ALA A 101 3.52 5.65 -0.69
CA ALA A 101 2.62 6.67 -0.15
C ALA A 101 2.08 7.59 -1.26
N LEU A 102 2.93 8.00 -2.21
CA LEU A 102 2.51 8.82 -3.35
C LEU A 102 1.53 8.08 -4.26
N VAL A 103 1.80 6.81 -4.57
CA VAL A 103 0.89 5.96 -5.38
C VAL A 103 -0.45 5.80 -4.68
N LEU A 104 -0.46 5.55 -3.38
CA LEU A 104 -1.67 5.45 -2.57
C LEU A 104 -2.53 6.73 -2.63
N ILE A 105 -1.89 7.88 -2.42
CA ILE A 105 -2.57 9.18 -2.45
C ILE A 105 -3.11 9.46 -3.85
N GLY A 106 -2.29 9.20 -4.89
CA GLY A 106 -2.68 9.37 -6.28
C GLY A 106 -3.89 8.53 -6.65
N GLU A 107 -3.92 7.27 -6.22
CA GLU A 107 -5.04 6.37 -6.50
C GLU A 107 -6.31 6.76 -5.75
N ALA A 108 -6.21 7.13 -4.47
CA ALA A 108 -7.35 7.62 -3.71
C ALA A 108 -7.93 8.92 -4.32
N LEU A 109 -7.07 9.84 -4.75
CA LEU A 109 -7.48 11.08 -5.41
C LEU A 109 -8.13 10.81 -6.77
N ALA A 110 -7.56 9.92 -7.59
CA ALA A 110 -8.15 9.52 -8.86
C ALA A 110 -9.57 8.98 -8.66
N GLY A 111 -9.76 8.13 -7.65
CA GLY A 111 -11.08 7.65 -7.26
C GLY A 111 -12.05 8.74 -6.83
N ALA A 112 -11.63 9.60 -5.90
CA ALA A 112 -12.46 10.69 -5.41
C ALA A 112 -12.90 11.64 -6.54
N VAL A 113 -12.02 11.92 -7.50
CA VAL A 113 -12.34 12.73 -8.68
C VAL A 113 -13.41 12.05 -9.55
N LEU A 114 -13.27 10.75 -9.82
CA LEU A 114 -14.27 10.01 -10.60
C LEU A 114 -15.63 9.98 -9.89
N VAL A 115 -15.63 9.77 -8.57
CA VAL A 115 -16.86 9.83 -7.77
C VAL A 115 -17.52 11.21 -7.87
N ALA A 116 -16.74 12.29 -7.71
CA ALA A 116 -17.24 13.65 -7.78
C ALA A 116 -17.84 13.98 -9.15
N ILE A 117 -17.18 13.58 -10.25
CA ILE A 117 -17.68 13.78 -11.61
C ILE A 117 -19.00 13.02 -11.82
N GLY A 118 -19.06 11.75 -11.42
CA GLY A 118 -20.27 10.95 -11.56
C GLY A 118 -21.44 11.50 -10.74
N LEU A 119 -21.19 11.91 -9.49
CA LEU A 119 -22.22 12.54 -8.65
C LEU A 119 -22.71 13.86 -9.25
N ALA A 120 -21.80 14.69 -9.77
CA ALA A 120 -22.19 15.94 -10.44
C ALA A 120 -23.09 15.66 -11.67
N ALA A 121 -22.83 14.58 -12.41
CA ALA A 121 -23.67 14.20 -13.54
C ALA A 121 -25.06 13.65 -13.14
N CYS A 122 -25.19 13.03 -11.96
CA CYS A 122 -26.46 12.52 -11.47
C CYS A 122 -27.39 13.60 -10.88
N PHE A 123 -26.82 14.72 -10.41
CA PHE A 123 -27.54 15.73 -9.60
C PHE A 123 -27.46 17.16 -10.17
N GLY A 124 -26.71 17.39 -11.25
CA GLY A 124 -26.59 18.68 -11.94
C GLY A 124 -27.44 18.74 -13.20
#